data_AF-A0A8J4H7T0-F1
#
_entry.id   AF-A0A8J4H7T0-F1
#
_cell.length_a   1.000
_cell.length_b   1.000
_cell.length_c   1.000
_cell.angle_alpha   90.00
_cell.angle_beta   90.00
_cell.angle_gamma   90.00
#
_symmetry.space_group_name_H-M   'P 1'
#
loop_
_entity.id
_entity.type
_entity.pdbx_description
1 polymer ?
#
loop_
_entity_poly.entity_id
_entity_poly.type
_entity_poly.pdbx_seq_one_letter_code
_entity_poly.pdbx_strand_id
1 'polypeptide(L)'
;MKLGIAAYSVIKRLGNFEGDEIPAVLIGSVFQLGKSDKLLAKLKKTVQSQYPDAKYTVPDKAPVYGAVLLAMDRIGMKADASIYSTFNFYGRRTVYEQ
;
A
#
# COMPACT_ATOMS: atom_id res chain seq x y z
N MET A 1 3.21 -18.68 -2.77
CA MET A 1 3.50 -19.56 -1.62
C MET A 1 4.52 -18.89 -0.70
N LYS A 2 5.73 -18.54 -1.17
CA LYS A 2 6.72 -17.80 -0.37
C LYS A 2 6.27 -16.38 0.05
N LEU A 3 5.59 -15.65 -0.84
CA LEU A 3 5.13 -14.28 -0.56
C LEU A 3 4.13 -14.17 0.59
N GLY A 4 3.15 -15.08 0.67
CA GLY A 4 2.18 -15.08 1.77
C GLY A 4 2.80 -15.43 3.12
N ILE A 5 3.78 -16.33 3.13
CA ILE A 5 4.55 -16.65 4.33
C ILE A 5 5.39 -15.45 4.77
N ALA A 6 6.04 -14.75 3.83
CA ALA A 6 6.79 -13.53 4.14
C ALA A 6 5.89 -12.44 4.75
N ALA A 7 4.71 -12.20 4.17
CA ALA A 7 3.74 -11.27 4.71
C ALA A 7 3.28 -11.68 6.12
N TYR A 8 2.92 -12.95 6.33
CA TYR A 8 2.54 -13.50 7.63
C TYR A 8 3.64 -13.28 8.69
N SER A 9 4.90 -13.56 8.34
CA SER A 9 6.03 -13.38 9.26
C SER A 9 6.22 -11.93 9.67
N VAL A 10 6.01 -10.97 8.75
CA VAL A 10 6.07 -9.53 9.07
C VAL A 10 4.94 -9.13 10.00
N ILE A 11 3.70 -9.57 9.71
CA ILE A 11 2.53 -9.30 10.56
C ILE A 11 2.77 -9.80 11.99
N LYS A 12 3.24 -11.04 12.12
CA LYS A 12 3.58 -11.64 13.41
C LYS A 12 4.65 -10.83 14.16
N ARG A 13 5.67 -10.33 13.44
CA ARG A 13 6.73 -9.51 14.03
C ARG A 13 6.26 -8.15 14.50
N LEU A 14 5.23 -7.57 13.88
CA LEU A 14 4.66 -6.27 14.23
C LEU A 14 3.72 -6.31 15.45
N GLY A 15 3.59 -7.45 16.13
CA GLY A 15 2.78 -7.57 17.35
C GLY A 15 1.42 -8.24 17.13
N ASN A 16 1.25 -8.98 16.02
CA ASN A 16 0.08 -9.82 15.75
C ASN A 16 -1.27 -9.09 15.62
N PHE A 17 -1.28 -7.75 15.75
CA PHE A 17 -2.45 -6.86 15.60
C PHE A 17 -3.69 -7.43 16.32
N GLU A 18 -3.56 -7.79 17.60
CA GLU A 18 -4.56 -8.53 18.40
C GLU A 18 -5.97 -7.89 18.36
N GLY A 19 -6.77 -8.26 17.34
CA GLY A 19 -8.14 -7.77 17.14
C GLY A 19 -8.28 -6.54 16.23
N ASP A 20 -7.19 -6.00 15.70
CA ASP A 20 -7.21 -4.85 14.80
C ASP A 20 -7.25 -5.28 13.32
N GLU A 21 -7.95 -4.50 12.50
CA GLU A 21 -7.87 -4.64 11.04
C GLU A 21 -6.42 -4.43 10.59
N ILE A 22 -5.87 -5.37 9.80
CA ILE A 22 -4.51 -5.25 9.26
C ILE A 22 -4.59 -4.58 7.88
N PRO A 23 -4.17 -3.30 7.72
CA PRO A 23 -4.09 -2.67 6.42
C PRO A 23 -2.82 -3.13 5.68
N ALA A 24 -2.97 -4.01 4.71
CA ALA A 24 -1.90 -4.43 3.81
C ALA A 24 -1.91 -3.58 2.53
N VAL A 25 -0.92 -2.70 2.37
CA VAL A 25 -0.75 -1.89 1.15
C VAL A 25 0.07 -2.66 0.12
N LEU A 26 -0.49 -2.87 -1.07
CA LEU A 26 0.11 -3.64 -2.15
C LEU A 26 0.89 -2.74 -3.10
N ILE A 27 2.22 -2.79 -3.02
CA ILE A 27 3.14 -1.96 -3.82
C ILE A 27 3.90 -2.81 -4.84
N GLY A 28 4.09 -2.25 -6.04
CA GLY A 28 4.91 -2.83 -7.09
C GLY A 28 4.12 -3.17 -8.36
N SER A 29 4.81 -3.20 -9.49
CA SER A 29 4.23 -3.40 -10.83
C SER A 29 3.43 -4.70 -10.97
N VAL A 30 3.78 -5.73 -10.20
CA VAL A 30 3.08 -7.03 -10.18
C VAL A 30 1.64 -6.88 -9.70
N PHE A 31 1.37 -6.02 -8.73
CA PHE A 31 0.02 -5.78 -8.21
C PHE A 31 -0.69 -4.66 -8.96
N GLN A 32 0.05 -3.62 -9.39
CA GLN A 32 -0.52 -2.44 -10.05
C GLN A 32 -0.93 -2.70 -11.50
N LEU A 33 -0.21 -3.56 -12.23
CA LEU A 33 -0.48 -3.83 -13.65
C LEU A 33 -1.47 -4.99 -13.88
N GLY A 34 -2.12 -5.50 -12.82
CA GLY A 34 -3.06 -6.63 -12.91
C GLY A 34 -2.43 -7.93 -13.43
N LYS A 35 -1.09 -8.01 -13.49
CA LYS A 35 -0.38 -9.10 -14.19
C LYS A 35 -0.50 -10.46 -13.49
N SER A 36 -1.12 -10.56 -12.31
CA SER A 36 -1.35 -11.85 -11.67
C SER A 36 -2.45 -11.87 -10.60
N ASP A 37 -3.72 -11.89 -11.04
CA ASP A 37 -4.86 -12.15 -10.15
C ASP A 37 -4.69 -13.44 -9.34
N LYS A 38 -4.08 -14.46 -9.94
CA LYS A 38 -3.78 -15.74 -9.27
C LYS A 38 -2.78 -15.58 -8.13
N LEU A 39 -1.76 -14.74 -8.29
CA LEU A 39 -0.80 -14.47 -7.22
C LEU A 39 -1.47 -13.71 -6.08
N LEU A 40 -2.27 -12.69 -6.40
CA LEU A 40 -2.99 -11.91 -5.41
C LEU A 40 -3.98 -12.76 -4.64
N ALA A 41 -4.78 -13.57 -5.33
CA ALA A 41 -5.72 -14.51 -4.70
C ALA A 41 -5.00 -15.49 -3.76
N LYS A 42 -3.84 -16.01 -4.16
CA LYS A 42 -3.07 -16.94 -3.33
C LYS A 42 -2.42 -16.25 -2.12
N LEU A 43 -1.96 -15.00 -2.28
CA LEU A 43 -1.48 -14.17 -1.17
C LEU A 43 -2.60 -13.93 -0.15
N LYS A 44 -3.75 -13.41 -0.62
CA LYS A 44 -4.94 -13.15 0.19
C LYS A 44 -5.36 -14.40 0.97
N LYS A 45 -5.51 -15.53 0.27
CA LYS A 45 -5.86 -16.82 0.91
C LYS A 45 -4.90 -17.22 2.02
N THR A 46 -3.59 -17.00 1.85
CA THR A 46 -2.57 -17.41 2.84
C THR A 46 -2.61 -16.53 4.08
N VAL A 47 -2.83 -15.23 3.93
CA VAL A 47 -2.85 -14.28 5.05
C VAL A 47 -4.21 -14.32 5.74
N GLN A 48 -5.31 -14.39 4.99
CA GLN A 48 -6.67 -14.45 5.53
C GLN A 48 -6.99 -15.76 6.26
N SER A 49 -6.27 -16.85 5.98
CA SER A 49 -6.42 -18.08 6.78
C SER A 49 -5.92 -17.94 8.21
N GLN A 50 -5.20 -16.85 8.53
CA GLN A 50 -4.71 -16.53 9.88
C GLN A 50 -5.28 -15.20 10.39
N TYR A 51 -5.56 -14.27 9.48
CA TYR A 51 -6.11 -12.94 9.78
C TYR A 51 -7.29 -12.65 8.84
N PRO A 52 -8.49 -13.17 9.14
CA PRO A 52 -9.66 -13.03 8.26
C PRO A 52 -9.99 -11.58 7.89
N ASP A 53 -9.75 -10.65 8.82
CA ASP A 53 -10.07 -9.22 8.70
C ASP A 53 -8.97 -8.39 8.01
N ALA A 54 -7.94 -9.03 7.44
CA ALA A 54 -6.91 -8.31 6.70
C ALA A 54 -7.49 -7.62 5.46
N LYS A 55 -7.25 -6.30 5.35
CA LYS A 55 -7.65 -5.47 4.21
C LYS A 55 -6.49 -5.23 3.26
N TYR A 56 -6.79 -5.24 1.96
CA TYR A 56 -5.79 -5.07 0.92
C TYR A 56 -6.12 -3.86 0.07
N THR A 57 -5.18 -2.91 0.00
CA THR A 57 -5.34 -1.69 -0.78
C THR A 57 -4.19 -1.55 -1.77
N VAL A 58 -4.51 -1.38 -3.05
CA VAL A 58 -3.55 -0.88 -4.04
C VAL A 58 -3.67 0.64 -4.02
N PRO A 59 -2.60 1.39 -3.74
CA PRO A 59 -2.68 2.85 -3.70
C PRO A 59 -2.96 3.41 -5.10
N ASP A 60 -3.79 4.44 -5.14
CA ASP A 60 -4.14 5.20 -6.34
C ASP A 60 -3.05 6.19 -6.77
N LYS A 61 -2.07 6.42 -5.89
CA LYS A 61 -0.94 7.33 -6.10
C LYS A 61 0.38 6.60 -6.03
N ALA A 62 1.35 7.09 -6.79
CA ALA A 62 2.70 6.56 -6.77
C ALA A 62 3.37 6.74 -5.39
N PRO A 63 4.25 5.82 -4.95
CA PRO A 63 4.93 5.92 -3.65
C PRO A 63 5.77 7.20 -3.47
N VAL A 64 6.21 7.83 -4.57
CA VAL A 64 6.98 9.08 -4.54
C VAL A 64 6.24 10.21 -3.82
N TYR A 65 4.91 10.27 -3.92
CA TYR A 65 4.11 11.28 -3.21
C TYR A 65 4.26 11.13 -1.69
N GLY A 66 4.27 9.88 -1.18
CA GLY A 66 4.52 9.61 0.23
C GLY A 66 5.93 9.99 0.68
N ALA A 67 6.94 9.75 -0.16
CA ALA A 67 8.32 10.15 0.12
C ALA A 67 8.47 11.67 0.27
N VAL A 68 7.77 12.45 -0.56
CA VAL A 68 7.75 13.92 -0.46
C VAL A 68 7.07 14.35 0.85
N LEU A 69 5.92 13.77 1.22
CA LEU A 69 5.25 14.10 2.49
C LEU A 69 6.14 13.82 3.70
N LEU A 70 6.88 12.71 3.69
CA LEU A 70 7.84 12.38 4.75
C LEU A 70 9.00 13.39 4.81
N ALA A 71 9.46 13.89 3.67
CA ALA A 71 10.50 14.92 3.64
C ALA A 71 9.99 16.26 4.21
N MET A 72 8.74 16.64 3.90
CA MET A 72 8.09 17.84 4.45
C MET A 72 7.95 17.75 5.96
N ASP A 73 7.49 16.61 6.46
CA ASP A 73 7.35 16.36 7.91
C ASP A 73 8.70 16.51 8.65
N ARG A 74 9.78 15.98 8.08
CA ARG A 74 11.14 16.09 8.65
C ARG A 74 11.65 17.52 8.79
N ILE A 75 11.18 18.45 7.95
CA ILE A 75 11.56 19.88 8.01
C ILE A 75 10.52 20.73 8.77
N GLY A 76 9.54 20.09 9.43
CA GLY A 76 8.48 20.77 10.17
C GLY A 76 7.42 21.43 9.29
N MET A 77 7.41 21.12 7.98
CA MET A 77 6.40 21.61 7.06
C MET A 77 5.19 20.68 7.08
N LYS A 78 4.06 21.17 7.63
CA LYS A 78 2.82 20.39 7.61
C LYS A 78 2.23 20.36 6.20
N ALA A 79 1.95 19.16 5.70
CA ALA A 79 1.16 19.01 4.49
C ALA A 79 -0.30 19.38 4.78
N ASP A 80 -0.83 20.34 4.03
CA ASP A 80 -2.22 20.78 4.11
C ASP A 80 -3.02 20.39 2.86
N ALA A 81 -4.30 20.78 2.83
CA ALA A 81 -5.19 20.49 1.72
C ALA A 81 -4.68 21.00 0.35
N SER A 82 -3.89 22.09 0.33
CA SER A 82 -3.32 22.64 -0.90
C SER A 82 -2.26 21.71 -1.50
N ILE A 83 -1.45 21.07 -0.65
CA ILE A 83 -0.43 20.09 -1.07
C ILE A 83 -1.09 18.84 -1.63
N TYR A 84 -2.12 18.30 -0.98
CA TYR A 84 -2.87 17.16 -1.51
C TYR A 84 -3.58 17.49 -2.83
N SER A 85 -4.12 18.71 -2.96
CA SER A 85 -4.72 19.19 -4.21
C SER A 85 -3.69 19.28 -5.34
N THR A 86 -2.48 19.73 -5.03
CA THR A 86 -1.35 19.78 -5.94
C THR A 86 -0.96 18.39 -6.42
N PHE A 87 -0.87 17.41 -5.52
CA PHE A 87 -0.59 16.03 -5.88
C PHE A 87 -1.69 15.41 -6.75
N ASN A 88 -2.96 15.71 -6.48
CA ASN A 88 -4.07 15.27 -7.31
C ASN A 88 -4.06 15.90 -8.72
N PHE A 89 -3.56 17.13 -8.85
CA PHE A 89 -3.40 17.78 -10.15
C PHE A 89 -2.30 17.11 -10.98
N TYR A 90 -1.09 16.96 -10.41
CA TYR A 90 0.03 16.34 -11.13
C TYR A 90 -0.17 14.85 -11.37
N GLY A 91 -0.77 14.13 -10.41
CA GLY A 91 -1.06 12.71 -10.53
C GLY A 91 -2.03 12.38 -11.66
N ARG A 92 -3.00 13.27 -11.95
CA ARG A 92 -3.86 13.12 -13.13
C ARG A 92 -3.08 13.33 -14.42
N ARG A 93 -2.20 14.32 -14.47
CA ARG A 93 -1.43 14.66 -15.68
C ARG A 93 -0.51 13.53 -16.12
N THR A 94 0.09 12.80 -15.18
CA THR A 94 0.98 11.65 -15.48
C THR A 94 0.24 10.43 -16.05
N VAL A 95 -1.09 10.32 -15.84
CA VAL A 95 -1.92 9.20 -16.34
C VAL A 95 -2.38 9.43 -17.79
N TYR A 96 -2.44 10.68 -18.26
CA TYR A 96 -2.84 11.02 -19.64
C TYR A 96 -1.66 11.09 -20.63
N GLU A 97 -0.42 10.97 -20.15
CA GLU A 97 0.81 11.02 -20.97
C GLU A 97 1.50 9.64 -21.11
N GLN A 98 0.82 8.55 -20.77
CA GLN A 98 1.28 7.16 -20.96
C GLN A 98 0.36 6.36 -21.89
#